data_AF-A0A3P8IBP3-F1
#
_entry.id   AF-A0A3P8IBP3-F1
#
_cell.length_a   1.000
_cell.length_b   1.000
_cell.length_c   1.000
_cell.angle_alpha   90.00
_cell.angle_beta   90.00
_cell.angle_gamma   90.00
#
_symmetry.space_group_name_H-M   'P 1'
#
loop_
_entity.id
_entity.type
_entity.pdbx_description
1 polymer ?
#
loop_
_entity_poly.entity_id
_entity_poly.type
_entity_poly.pdbx_seq_one_letter_code
_entity_poly.pdbx_strand_id
1 'polypeptide(L)'
;MPQSAETESLMPTATYPSIVHPGAIVSMLHLIAMLDQQCPEEKESSDDSSSKLDWEGTQLQYCLLDVINQLFGSERNQQLMCSVAMPRELLTLFPRALAQETAPLHSRVQCLFESLVTQALTPNDLR
;
A
#
# COMPACT_ATOMS: atom_id res chain seq x y z
N MET A 1 2.13 48.53 -28.45
CA MET A 1 1.98 47.08 -28.21
C MET A 1 2.59 46.78 -26.86
N PRO A 2 1.81 46.45 -25.81
CA PRO A 2 2.35 45.99 -24.56
C PRO A 2 2.33 44.46 -24.46
N GLN A 3 3.33 43.95 -23.73
CA GLN A 3 3.76 42.57 -23.58
C GLN A 3 2.67 41.64 -23.04
N SER A 4 2.58 40.45 -23.63
CA SER A 4 1.80 39.32 -23.14
C SER A 4 2.27 38.93 -21.75
N ALA A 5 1.35 38.97 -20.79
CA ALA A 5 1.54 38.40 -19.47
C ALA A 5 1.64 36.87 -19.62
N GLU A 6 2.81 36.32 -19.28
CA GLU A 6 2.99 34.88 -19.09
C GLU A 6 2.20 34.47 -17.84
N THR A 7 1.00 33.95 -18.06
CA THR A 7 0.27 33.21 -17.03
C THR A 7 0.93 31.85 -16.89
N GLU A 8 2.02 31.78 -16.12
CA GLU A 8 2.56 30.52 -15.63
C GLU A 8 1.46 29.82 -14.83
N SER A 9 0.96 28.73 -15.42
CA SER A 9 -0.03 27.85 -14.83
C SER A 9 0.61 27.18 -13.61
N LEU A 10 0.38 27.75 -12.42
CA LEU A 10 0.56 27.09 -11.13
C LEU A 10 -0.48 25.98 -11.01
N MET A 11 -0.29 24.90 -11.77
CA MET A 11 -0.88 23.61 -11.44
C MET A 11 -0.41 23.31 -10.00
N PRO A 12 -1.30 23.05 -9.04
CA PRO A 12 -0.85 22.60 -7.74
C PRO A 12 -0.07 21.30 -7.96
N THR A 13 1.26 21.35 -7.78
CA THR A 13 2.08 20.16 -7.76
C THR A 13 1.53 19.31 -6.62
N ALA A 14 1.03 18.11 -6.95
CA ALA A 14 0.48 17.20 -5.95
C ALA A 14 1.58 16.96 -4.90
N THR A 15 1.44 17.58 -3.73
CA THR A 15 2.37 17.43 -2.62
C THR A 15 2.04 16.12 -1.94
N TYR A 16 2.73 15.07 -2.36
CA TYR A 16 2.63 13.77 -1.70
C TYR A 16 3.25 13.85 -0.30
N PRO A 17 2.61 13.25 0.72
CA PRO A 17 3.20 13.16 2.04
C PRO A 17 4.55 12.42 1.97
N SER A 18 5.57 12.90 2.68
CA SER A 18 6.91 12.31 2.61
C SER A 18 7.14 11.26 3.69
N ILE A 19 7.71 10.12 3.31
CA ILE A 19 8.16 9.11 4.26
C ILE A 19 9.49 9.58 4.88
N VAL A 20 9.47 9.83 6.20
CA VAL A 20 10.67 10.19 6.96
C VAL A 20 11.41 8.93 7.44
N HIS A 21 10.67 7.91 7.88
CA HIS A 21 11.22 6.66 8.40
C HIS A 21 10.58 5.44 7.72
N PRO A 22 11.33 4.68 6.90
CA PRO A 22 10.81 3.47 6.25
C PRO A 22 10.28 2.44 7.25
N GLY A 23 10.94 2.32 8.41
CA GLY A 23 10.55 1.40 9.48
C GLY A 23 9.14 1.65 10.04
N ALA A 24 8.63 2.88 9.97
CA ALA A 24 7.25 3.17 10.37
C ALA A 24 6.24 2.50 9.41
N ILE A 25 6.51 2.54 8.11
CA ILE A 25 5.64 1.92 7.09
C ILE A 25 5.71 0.41 7.18
N VAL A 26 6.92 -0.15 7.37
CA VAL A 26 7.09 -1.59 7.61
C VAL A 26 6.32 -2.03 8.86
N SER A 27 6.39 -1.26 9.95
CA SER A 27 5.65 -1.56 11.18
C SER A 27 4.13 -1.50 10.97
N MET A 28 3.64 -0.53 10.18
CA MET A 28 2.22 -0.46 9.81
C MET A 28 1.79 -1.69 9.01
N LEU A 29 2.61 -2.15 8.07
CA LEU A 29 2.32 -3.39 7.34
C LEU A 29 2.31 -4.63 8.24
N HIS A 30 3.24 -4.73 9.21
CA HIS A 30 3.21 -5.79 10.21
C HIS A 30 1.92 -5.78 11.02
N LEU A 31 1.47 -4.60 11.45
CA LEU A 31 0.20 -4.45 12.16
C LEU A 31 -0.99 -4.91 11.31
N ILE A 32 -1.03 -4.53 10.02
CA ILE A 32 -2.08 -4.95 9.09
C ILE A 32 -2.06 -6.47 8.90
N ALA A 33 -0.88 -7.08 8.73
CA ALA A 33 -0.74 -8.52 8.54
C ALA A 33 -1.15 -9.32 9.79
N MET A 34 -0.89 -8.80 11.00
CA MET A 34 -1.33 -9.43 12.24
C MET A 34 -2.85 -9.44 12.39
N LEU A 35 -3.54 -8.41 11.88
CA LEU A 35 -5.01 -8.38 11.87
C LEU A 35 -5.62 -9.40 10.90
N ASP A 36 -4.93 -9.68 9.78
CA ASP A 36 -5.40 -10.65 8.77
C ASP A 36 -5.36 -12.09 9.30
N GLN A 37 -4.33 -12.41 10.10
CA GLN A 37 -4.13 -13.73 10.70
C GLN A 37 -5.13 -14.06 11.82
N GLN A 38 -5.89 -13.08 12.30
CA GLN A 38 -6.90 -13.29 13.34
C GLN A 38 -8.25 -13.76 12.79
N CYS A 39 -8.41 -13.84 11.46
CA CYS A 39 -9.61 -14.33 10.79
C CYS A 39 -9.41 -15.78 10.28
N PRO A 40 -9.65 -16.82 11.10
CA PRO A 40 -9.71 -18.18 10.59
C PRO A 40 -10.91 -18.33 9.64
N GLU A 41 -10.66 -18.96 8.48
CA GLU A 41 -11.62 -19.25 7.40
C GLU A 41 -12.87 -20.04 7.82
N GLU A 42 -12.96 -20.51 9.06
CA GLU A 42 -14.01 -21.44 9.49
C GLU A 42 -14.37 -21.19 10.96
N LYS A 43 -15.30 -20.27 11.20
CA LYS A 43 -16.17 -20.37 12.39
C LYS A 43 -17.62 -20.18 11.95
N GLU A 44 -18.26 -21.31 11.67
CA GLU A 44 -19.70 -21.47 11.76
C GLU A 44 -20.13 -21.32 13.24
N SER A 45 -20.02 -20.11 13.79
CA SER A 45 -20.66 -19.78 15.07
C SER A 45 -21.59 -18.60 14.83
N SER A 46 -22.88 -18.88 14.94
CA SER A 46 -24.03 -18.00 14.71
C SER A 46 -24.16 -16.88 15.77
N ASP A 47 -23.05 -16.26 16.17
CA ASP A 47 -23.03 -15.10 17.05
C ASP A 47 -22.76 -13.83 16.24
N ASP A 48 -23.78 -12.98 16.14
CA ASP A 48 -23.81 -11.70 15.40
C ASP A 48 -22.73 -10.70 15.85
N SER A 49 -22.08 -10.94 16.99
CA SER A 49 -20.98 -10.12 17.50
C SER A 49 -19.61 -10.46 16.91
N SER A 50 -19.38 -11.70 16.44
CA SER A 50 -18.09 -12.10 15.85
C SER A 50 -17.91 -11.49 14.46
N SER A 51 -18.94 -11.57 13.63
CA SER A 51 -18.94 -11.01 12.28
C SER A 51 -18.71 -9.49 12.26
N LYS A 52 -19.15 -8.78 13.31
CA LYS A 52 -18.91 -7.34 13.47
C LYS A 52 -17.44 -7.03 13.81
N LEU A 53 -16.80 -7.78 14.69
CA LEU A 53 -15.37 -7.56 14.99
C LEU A 53 -14.50 -7.82 13.75
N ASP A 54 -14.86 -8.84 12.96
CA ASP A 54 -14.16 -9.20 11.73
C ASP A 54 -14.30 -8.11 10.65
N TRP A 55 -15.48 -7.49 10.51
CA TRP A 55 -15.70 -6.36 9.59
C TRP A 55 -14.89 -5.13 9.99
N GLU A 56 -14.88 -4.77 11.28
CA GLU A 56 -14.14 -3.59 11.78
C GLU A 56 -12.63 -3.74 11.60
N GLY A 57 -12.09 -4.95 11.88
CA GLY A 57 -10.69 -5.28 11.61
C GLY A 57 -10.35 -5.13 10.13
N THR A 58 -11.20 -5.66 9.25
CA THR A 58 -11.02 -5.57 7.80
C THR A 58 -11.06 -4.13 7.29
N GLN A 59 -11.97 -3.29 7.78
CA GLN A 59 -12.03 -1.87 7.40
C GLN A 59 -10.80 -1.09 7.85
N LEU A 60 -10.28 -1.37 9.06
CA LEU A 60 -9.06 -0.74 9.54
C LEU A 60 -7.87 -1.09 8.64
N GLN A 61 -7.76 -2.35 8.21
CA GLN A 61 -6.71 -2.78 7.27
C GLN A 61 -6.81 -2.04 5.93
N TYR A 62 -8.02 -1.91 5.37
CA TYR A 62 -8.23 -1.12 4.15
C TYR A 62 -7.82 0.34 4.33
N CYS A 63 -8.24 0.97 5.43
CA CYS A 63 -7.90 2.37 5.71
C CYS A 63 -6.38 2.57 5.81
N LEU A 64 -5.68 1.69 6.53
CA LEU A 64 -4.22 1.77 6.65
C LEU A 64 -3.52 1.53 5.31
N LEU A 65 -3.98 0.55 4.52
CA LEU A 65 -3.44 0.31 3.19
C LEU A 65 -3.68 1.47 2.22
N ASP A 66 -4.82 2.15 2.32
CA ASP A 66 -5.10 3.34 1.50
C ASP A 66 -4.17 4.50 1.85
N VAL A 67 -3.86 4.69 3.14
CA VAL A 67 -2.85 5.69 3.57
C VAL A 67 -1.47 5.34 3.02
N ILE A 68 -1.07 4.06 3.06
CA ILE A 68 0.22 3.61 2.51
C ILE A 68 0.26 3.77 0.99
N ASN A 69 -0.83 3.46 0.28
CA ASN A 69 -0.94 3.68 -1.17
C ASN A 69 -0.77 5.14 -1.55
N GLN A 70 -1.37 6.06 -0.79
CA GLN A 70 -1.20 7.50 -1.01
C GLN A 70 0.26 7.95 -0.82
N LEU A 71 0.96 7.41 0.19
CA LEU A 71 2.40 7.67 0.38
C LEU A 71 3.21 7.19 -0.82
N PHE A 72 2.81 6.10 -1.47
CA PHE A 72 3.51 5.55 -2.62
C PHE A 72 3.19 6.27 -3.93
N GLY A 73 2.36 7.33 -3.91
CA GLY A 73 2.14 8.19 -5.07
C GLY A 73 3.37 9.00 -5.50
N SER A 74 4.43 9.06 -4.69
CA SER A 74 5.69 9.73 -5.02
C SER A 74 6.81 8.75 -5.35
N GLU A 75 7.49 8.97 -6.47
CA GLU A 75 8.69 8.22 -6.88
C GLU A 75 9.76 8.19 -5.78
N ARG A 76 10.00 9.32 -5.11
CA ARG A 76 10.96 9.40 -3.99
C ARG A 76 10.62 8.40 -2.89
N ASN A 77 9.34 8.30 -2.53
CA ASN A 77 8.88 7.39 -1.48
C ASN A 77 8.99 5.92 -1.95
N GLN A 78 8.62 5.64 -3.21
CA GLN A 78 8.79 4.30 -3.79
C GLN A 78 10.27 3.88 -3.78
N GLN A 79 11.18 4.75 -4.24
CA GLN A 79 12.62 4.48 -4.26
C GLN A 79 13.18 4.22 -2.85
N LEU A 80 12.76 5.05 -1.88
CA LEU A 80 13.13 4.87 -0.48
C LEU A 80 12.67 3.50 0.04
N MET A 81 11.43 3.09 -0.25
CA MET A 81 10.92 1.79 0.20
C MET A 81 11.58 0.61 -0.53
N CYS A 82 11.90 0.75 -1.82
CA CYS A 82 12.68 -0.26 -2.55
C CYS A 82 14.07 -0.45 -1.93
N SER A 83 14.71 0.63 -1.44
CA SER A 83 16.04 0.55 -0.80
C SER A 83 16.07 -0.30 0.47
N VAL A 84 14.91 -0.49 1.13
CA VAL A 84 14.76 -1.34 2.33
C VAL A 84 14.13 -2.70 2.02
N ALA A 85 14.19 -3.16 0.77
CA ALA A 85 13.67 -4.45 0.31
C ALA A 85 12.15 -4.66 0.56
N MET A 86 11.38 -3.59 0.55
CA MET A 86 9.93 -3.62 0.79
C MET A 86 9.13 -4.58 -0.12
N PRO A 87 9.44 -4.78 -1.42
CA PRO A 87 8.75 -5.79 -2.23
C PRO A 87 8.81 -7.20 -1.64
N ARG A 88 9.98 -7.56 -1.08
CA ARG A 88 10.18 -8.86 -0.42
C ARG A 88 9.37 -8.96 0.86
N GLU A 89 9.27 -7.86 1.60
CA GLU A 89 8.47 -7.78 2.82
C GLU A 89 6.98 -8.01 2.50
N LEU A 90 6.45 -7.37 1.45
CA LEU A 90 5.07 -7.56 1.01
C LEU A 90 4.77 -9.02 0.65
N LEU A 91 5.69 -9.70 -0.06
CA LEU A 91 5.56 -11.13 -0.38
C LEU A 91 5.57 -12.02 0.87
N THR A 92 6.24 -11.59 1.93
CA THR A 92 6.33 -12.34 3.19
C THR A 92 5.07 -12.13 4.04
N LEU A 93 4.55 -10.90 4.08
CA LEU A 93 3.43 -10.52 4.93
C LEU A 93 2.07 -10.82 4.33
N PHE A 94 1.94 -10.72 3.02
CA PHE A 94 0.65 -10.83 2.32
C PHE A 94 0.68 -11.85 1.17
N PRO A 95 1.21 -13.08 1.38
CA PRO A 95 1.31 -14.07 0.31
C PRO A 95 -0.07 -14.45 -0.26
N ARG A 96 -1.08 -14.55 0.61
CA ARG A 96 -2.47 -14.85 0.19
C ARG A 96 -3.07 -13.72 -0.63
N ALA A 97 -2.99 -12.49 -0.14
CA ALA A 97 -3.52 -11.33 -0.84
C ALA A 97 -2.82 -11.09 -2.18
N LEU A 98 -1.57 -11.52 -2.37
CA LEU A 98 -0.89 -11.43 -3.67
C LEU A 98 -1.20 -12.61 -4.60
N ALA A 99 -1.55 -13.78 -4.07
CA ALA A 99 -1.78 -14.99 -4.86
C ALA A 99 -3.24 -15.18 -5.30
N GLN A 100 -4.21 -14.64 -4.55
CA GLN A 100 -5.64 -14.88 -4.76
C GLN A 100 -6.38 -13.57 -5.03
N GLU A 101 -6.97 -13.42 -6.22
CA GLU A 101 -7.73 -12.22 -6.59
C GLU A 101 -8.98 -11.99 -5.72
N THR A 102 -9.53 -13.07 -5.16
CA THR A 102 -10.70 -13.04 -4.29
C THR A 102 -10.35 -12.77 -2.82
N ALA A 103 -9.07 -12.74 -2.46
CA ALA A 103 -8.67 -12.51 -1.08
C ALA A 103 -8.99 -11.07 -0.65
N PRO A 104 -9.33 -10.87 0.64
CA PRO A 104 -9.44 -9.52 1.17
C PRO A 104 -8.10 -8.78 0.96
N LEU A 105 -8.18 -7.47 0.75
CA LEU A 105 -7.03 -6.57 0.54
C LEU A 105 -6.24 -6.78 -0.77
N HIS A 106 -6.55 -7.80 -1.58
CA HIS A 106 -5.81 -8.14 -2.81
C HIS A 106 -5.49 -6.92 -3.68
N SER A 107 -6.52 -6.18 -4.10
CA SER A 107 -6.35 -5.01 -4.97
C SER A 107 -5.40 -3.96 -4.41
N ARG A 108 -5.41 -3.73 -3.08
CA ARG A 108 -4.55 -2.72 -2.44
C ARG A 108 -3.12 -3.18 -2.29
N VAL A 109 -2.92 -4.44 -1.89
CA VAL A 109 -1.58 -5.03 -1.75
C VAL A 109 -0.92 -5.19 -3.12
N GLN A 110 -1.68 -5.61 -4.14
CA GLN A 110 -1.20 -5.71 -5.51
C GLN A 110 -0.74 -4.35 -6.05
N CYS A 111 -1.55 -3.30 -5.89
CA CYS A 111 -1.20 -1.95 -6.35
C CYS A 111 0.11 -1.44 -5.71
N LEU A 112 0.30 -1.66 -4.40
CA LEU A 112 1.56 -1.35 -3.71
C LEU A 112 2.74 -2.13 -4.28
N PHE A 113 2.56 -3.44 -4.47
CA PHE A 113 3.60 -4.32 -4.95
C PHE A 113 4.03 -3.97 -6.38
N GLU A 114 3.08 -3.76 -7.28
CA GLU A 114 3.32 -3.34 -8.67
C GLU A 114 4.06 -2.00 -8.74
N SER A 115 3.67 -1.03 -7.91
CA SER A 115 4.33 0.28 -7.84
C SER A 115 5.81 0.13 -7.45
N LEU A 116 6.10 -0.70 -6.44
CA LEU A 116 7.47 -0.91 -5.99
C LEU A 116 8.31 -1.77 -6.95
N VAL A 117 7.72 -2.82 -7.54
CA VAL A 117 8.43 -3.65 -8.53
C VAL A 117 8.75 -2.82 -9.76
N THR A 118 7.80 -2.02 -10.26
CA THR A 118 8.04 -1.08 -11.37
C THR A 118 9.17 -0.12 -11.05
N GLN A 119 9.23 0.40 -9.83
CA GLN A 119 10.33 1.26 -9.39
C GLN A 119 11.67 0.52 -9.24
N ALA A 120 11.64 -0.76 -8.86
CA ALA A 120 12.85 -1.57 -8.64
C ALA A 120 13.46 -2.10 -9.95
N LEU A 121 12.65 -2.22 -11.01
CA LEU A 121 13.11 -2.66 -12.32
C LEU A 121 14.13 -1.67 -12.90
N THR A 122 15.31 -2.19 -13.21
CA THR A 122 16.32 -1.45 -13.97
C THR A 122 16.22 -1.78 -15.46
N PRO A 123 16.73 -0.92 -16.35
CA PRO A 123 16.75 -1.20 -17.79
C PRO A 123 17.48 -2.50 -18.18
N ASN A 124 18.33 -3.05 -17.30
CA ASN A 124 19.02 -4.32 -17.51
C ASN A 124 18.16 -5.54 -17.17
N ASP A 125 17.12 -5.40 -16.35
CA ASP A 125 16.25 -6.51 -15.93
C ASP A 125 15.25 -6.94 -17.03
N LEU A 126 15.16 -6.17 -18.11
CA LEU A 126 14.23 -6.35 -19.22
C LEU A 126 14.91 -6.76 -20.55
N ARG A 127 16.22 -7.04 -20.55
CA ARG A 127 17.02 -7.40 -21.74
C ARG A 127 17.35 -8.88 -21.79
#